data_AF-A0A940KK28-F1
#
_entry.id   AF-A0A940KK28-F1
#
_cell.length_a   1.000
_cell.length_b   1.000
_cell.length_c   1.000
_cell.angle_alpha   90.00
_cell.angle_beta   90.00
_cell.angle_gamma   90.00
#
_symmetry.space_group_name_H-M   'P 1'
#
loop_
_entity.id
_entity.type
_entity.pdbx_description
1 polymer ?
#
loop_
_entity_poly.entity_id
_entity_poly.type
_entity_poly.pdbx_seq_one_letter_code
_entity_poly.pdbx_strand_id
1 'polypeptide(L)'
;MKGTALASYAKANNYNTEICFLIDMKIGSGKNRFFIYDMKRNSVISSGLVAHGRCNQNWLNGRKYGNEVGCGCTSLGKYKIGNPYQGSFGLAYKLYGLDATNNNAFKRFVVLHSHECVPNNEVDPYPICQSDGCPTVSADFLKKLAKILDKSPKPILMQVYE
;
A
#
# COMPACT_ATOMS: atom_id res chain seq x y z
N MET A 1 -10.61 -14.00 -9.25
CA MET A 1 -9.65 -13.55 -8.21
C MET A 1 -9.41 -12.05 -8.37
N LYS A 2 -9.15 -11.27 -7.31
CA LYS A 2 -9.00 -9.80 -7.40
C LYS A 2 -7.90 -9.36 -8.40
N GLY A 3 -6.85 -10.18 -8.58
CA GLY A 3 -5.82 -9.96 -9.59
C GLY A 3 -6.33 -9.87 -11.04
N THR A 4 -7.35 -10.66 -11.41
CA THR A 4 -7.91 -10.65 -12.76
C THR A 4 -8.64 -9.34 -13.10
N ALA A 5 -9.38 -8.78 -12.13
CA ALA A 5 -10.08 -7.51 -12.31
C ALA A 5 -9.09 -6.33 -12.42
N LEU A 6 -8.01 -6.36 -11.62
CA LEU A 6 -6.99 -5.32 -11.65
C LEU A 6 -6.16 -5.35 -12.94
N ALA A 7 -5.88 -6.55 -13.49
CA ALA A 7 -5.20 -6.69 -14.78
C ALA A 7 -5.98 -6.07 -15.95
N SER A 8 -7.29 -6.30 -16.01
CA SER A 8 -8.17 -5.67 -17.01
C SER A 8 -8.18 -4.15 -16.88
N TYR A 9 -8.29 -3.63 -15.65
CA TYR A 9 -8.21 -2.20 -15.39
C TYR A 9 -6.85 -1.62 -15.79
N ALA A 10 -5.76 -2.33 -15.48
CA ALA A 10 -4.40 -1.93 -15.83
C ALA A 10 -4.22 -1.80 -17.34
N LYS A 11 -4.71 -2.79 -18.10
CA LYS A 11 -4.66 -2.79 -19.57
C LYS A 11 -5.44 -1.61 -20.15
N ALA A 12 -6.66 -1.39 -19.68
CA ALA A 12 -7.53 -0.31 -20.17
C ALA A 12 -6.98 1.10 -19.89
N ASN A 13 -6.19 1.27 -18.83
CA ASN A 13 -5.71 2.58 -18.37
C ASN A 13 -4.18 2.76 -18.53
N ASN A 14 -3.54 1.94 -19.36
CA ASN A 14 -2.11 2.02 -19.67
C ASN A 14 -1.18 1.91 -18.43
N TYR A 15 -1.49 1.01 -17.51
CA TYR A 15 -0.64 0.66 -16.36
C TYR A 15 0.16 -0.63 -16.62
N ASN A 16 1.03 -0.99 -15.68
CA ASN A 16 1.73 -2.28 -15.70
C ASN A 16 0.71 -3.42 -15.61
N THR A 17 0.71 -4.31 -16.60
CA THR A 17 -0.22 -5.46 -16.70
C THR A 17 0.39 -6.77 -16.22
N GLU A 18 1.63 -6.75 -15.72
CA GLU A 18 2.34 -7.92 -15.21
C GLU A 18 2.35 -7.95 -13.70
N ILE A 19 2.70 -6.82 -13.07
CA ILE A 19 2.86 -6.70 -11.63
C ILE A 19 1.88 -5.69 -11.06
N CYS A 20 1.25 -6.05 -9.94
CA CYS A 20 0.51 -5.13 -9.09
C CYS A 20 0.84 -5.38 -7.62
N PHE A 21 0.50 -4.42 -6.77
CA PHE A 21 0.60 -4.54 -5.33
C PHE A 21 -0.78 -4.68 -4.71
N LEU A 22 -0.93 -5.59 -3.76
CA LEU A 22 -2.20 -5.86 -3.09
C LEU A 22 -2.02 -5.70 -1.59
N ILE A 23 -2.92 -4.97 -0.94
CA ILE A 23 -2.95 -4.84 0.52
C ILE A 23 -4.30 -5.37 1.03
N ASP A 24 -4.25 -6.50 1.74
CA ASP A 24 -5.42 -7.18 2.29
C ASP A 24 -5.63 -6.81 3.76
N MET A 25 -6.54 -5.89 4.01
CA MET A 25 -6.78 -5.37 5.34
C MET A 25 -7.58 -6.34 6.22
N LYS A 26 -8.18 -7.41 5.69
CA LYS A 26 -8.79 -8.46 6.51
C LYS A 26 -7.76 -9.16 7.38
N ILE A 27 -6.52 -9.27 6.87
CA ILE A 27 -5.39 -9.87 7.57
C ILE A 27 -4.88 -8.89 8.65
N GLY A 28 -4.65 -9.42 9.85
CA GLY A 28 -4.12 -8.67 10.99
C GLY A 28 -2.76 -8.06 10.68
N SER A 29 -2.43 -6.92 11.30
CA SER A 29 -1.20 -6.18 10.97
C SER A 29 0.10 -6.88 11.38
N GLY A 30 0.03 -7.84 12.30
CA GLY A 30 1.15 -8.72 12.67
C GLY A 30 1.48 -9.80 11.63
N LYS A 31 0.62 -10.00 10.62
CA LYS A 31 0.82 -10.97 9.52
C LYS A 31 1.05 -10.27 8.19
N ASN A 32 1.72 -10.97 7.29
CA ASN A 32 1.99 -10.49 5.94
C ASN A 32 0.67 -10.21 5.21
N ARG A 33 0.51 -8.95 4.82
CA ARG A 33 -0.73 -8.46 4.20
C ARG A 33 -0.51 -7.46 3.08
N PHE A 34 0.74 -7.13 2.77
CA PHE A 34 1.14 -6.50 1.53
C PHE A 34 1.73 -7.57 0.62
N PHE A 35 1.22 -7.71 -0.60
CA PHE A 35 1.68 -8.68 -1.58
C PHE A 35 2.19 -8.00 -2.86
N ILE A 36 3.34 -8.44 -3.33
CA ILE A 36 3.82 -8.23 -4.70
C ILE A 36 3.23 -9.36 -5.54
N TYR A 37 2.37 -9.02 -6.50
CA TYR A 37 1.55 -9.99 -7.20
C TYR A 37 1.87 -10.02 -8.71
N ASP A 38 2.15 -11.22 -9.22
CA ASP A 38 2.28 -11.51 -10.64
C ASP A 38 0.89 -11.79 -11.23
N MET A 39 0.35 -10.84 -11.98
CA MET A 39 -0.96 -10.95 -12.62
C MET A 39 -0.95 -11.90 -13.82
N LYS A 40 0.20 -12.17 -14.43
CA LYS A 40 0.33 -13.14 -15.54
C LYS A 40 0.32 -14.58 -15.03
N ARG A 41 1.08 -14.83 -13.96
CA ARG A 41 1.19 -16.15 -13.32
C ARG A 41 0.12 -16.40 -12.26
N ASN A 42 -0.64 -15.37 -11.90
CA ASN A 42 -1.66 -15.41 -10.85
C ASN A 42 -1.07 -15.91 -9.51
N SER A 43 0.08 -15.37 -9.11
CA SER A 43 0.82 -15.81 -7.93
C SER A 43 1.45 -14.66 -7.15
N VAL A 44 1.68 -14.87 -5.86
CA VAL A 44 2.41 -13.94 -5.00
C VAL A 44 3.92 -14.16 -5.20
N ILE A 45 4.65 -13.10 -5.52
CA ILE A 45 6.11 -13.09 -5.65
C ILE A 45 6.77 -12.89 -4.29
N SER A 46 6.24 -11.96 -3.50
CA SER A 46 6.76 -11.64 -2.17
C SER A 46 5.65 -11.02 -1.34
N SER A 47 5.80 -11.10 -0.03
CA SER A 47 4.87 -10.51 0.92
C SER A 47 5.62 -9.79 2.04
N GLY A 48 4.91 -8.90 2.73
CA GLY A 48 5.45 -8.13 3.83
C GLY A 48 4.36 -7.56 4.74
N LEU A 49 4.82 -7.04 5.88
CA LEU A 49 4.00 -6.29 6.81
C LEU A 49 3.76 -4.88 6.31
N VAL A 50 2.59 -4.32 6.63
CA VAL A 50 2.24 -2.93 6.33
C VAL A 50 1.35 -2.35 7.42
N ALA A 51 1.73 -1.20 7.96
CA ALA A 51 0.96 -0.46 8.95
C ALA A 51 -0.30 0.15 8.32
N HIS A 52 -1.25 0.53 9.15
CA HIS A 52 -2.47 1.22 8.74
C HIS A 52 -2.72 2.47 9.58
N GLY A 53 -3.56 3.36 9.06
CA GLY A 53 -3.90 4.62 9.71
C GLY A 53 -4.67 4.44 11.01
N ARG A 54 -4.26 5.13 12.08
CA ARG A 54 -4.95 5.14 13.38
C ARG A 54 -6.15 6.09 13.45
N CYS A 55 -6.49 6.78 12.36
CA CYS A 55 -7.65 7.67 12.31
C CYS A 55 -7.66 8.76 13.40
N ASN A 56 -6.50 9.37 13.64
CA ASN A 56 -6.27 10.39 14.69
C ASN A 56 -6.58 9.94 16.13
N GLN A 57 -6.64 8.63 16.37
CA GLN A 57 -6.72 8.08 17.72
C GLN A 57 -5.30 7.84 18.28
N ASN A 58 -5.16 7.75 19.59
CA ASN A 58 -3.88 7.35 20.21
C ASN A 58 -3.46 5.95 19.75
N TRP A 59 -4.43 5.03 19.70
CA TRP A 59 -4.33 3.70 19.14
C TRP A 59 -5.69 3.28 18.59
N LEU A 60 -5.76 2.86 17.34
CA LEU A 60 -7.00 2.37 16.73
C LEU A 60 -7.17 0.88 17.03
N ASN A 61 -8.23 0.53 17.77
CA ASN A 61 -8.66 -0.85 17.90
C ASN A 61 -9.44 -1.28 16.64
N GLY A 62 -9.05 -2.40 16.05
CA GLY A 62 -9.66 -2.89 14.81
C GLY A 62 -9.20 -2.10 13.57
N ARG A 63 -10.14 -1.76 12.68
CA ARG A 63 -9.86 -1.06 11.42
C ARG A 63 -10.94 -0.03 11.13
N LYS A 64 -10.53 1.10 10.57
CA LYS A 64 -11.40 2.18 10.11
C LYS A 64 -10.77 2.81 8.88
N TYR A 65 -11.61 3.22 7.94
CA TYR A 65 -11.17 3.83 6.68
C TYR A 65 -11.77 5.23 6.52
N GLY A 66 -11.10 6.05 5.73
CA GLY A 66 -11.55 7.40 5.45
C GLY A 66 -10.81 8.01 4.28
N ASN A 67 -11.43 9.01 3.66
CA ASN A 67 -10.89 9.76 2.51
C ASN A 67 -10.90 11.27 2.74
N GLU A 68 -11.30 11.72 3.93
CA GLU A 68 -11.31 13.14 4.28
C GLU A 68 -9.88 13.65 4.51
N VAL A 69 -9.64 14.91 4.15
CA VAL A 69 -8.34 15.55 4.36
C VAL A 69 -8.04 15.61 5.86
N GLY A 70 -6.85 15.12 6.25
CA GLY A 70 -6.43 15.12 7.66
C GLY A 70 -7.07 14.04 8.55
N CYS A 71 -7.88 13.11 8.03
CA CYS A 71 -8.58 12.14 8.91
C CYS A 71 -7.70 11.04 9.52
N GLY A 72 -6.41 10.95 9.16
CA GLY A 72 -5.48 9.95 9.71
C GLY A 72 -5.81 8.48 9.35
N CYS A 73 -6.85 8.23 8.56
CA CYS A 73 -7.30 6.88 8.21
C CYS A 73 -6.67 6.39 6.91
N THR A 74 -6.50 5.07 6.79
CA THR A 74 -6.23 4.45 5.48
C THR A 74 -7.45 4.61 4.57
N SER A 75 -7.25 4.82 3.27
CA SER A 75 -8.34 4.78 2.28
C SER A 75 -8.34 3.46 1.52
N LEU A 76 -9.52 2.87 1.30
CA LEU A 76 -9.67 1.69 0.45
C LEU A 76 -9.72 2.10 -1.03
N GLY A 77 -9.30 1.20 -1.91
CA GLY A 77 -9.40 1.38 -3.36
C GLY A 77 -8.07 1.20 -4.09
N LYS A 78 -8.12 1.51 -5.38
CA LYS A 78 -7.00 1.46 -6.33
C LYS A 78 -6.21 2.75 -6.28
N TYR A 79 -4.90 2.61 -6.29
CA TYR A 79 -3.94 3.68 -6.30
C TYR A 79 -3.01 3.51 -7.49
N LYS A 80 -2.70 4.60 -8.16
CA LYS A 80 -1.50 4.71 -9.00
C LYS A 80 -0.33 5.07 -8.10
N ILE A 81 0.71 4.25 -8.10
CA ILE A 81 1.99 4.61 -7.48
C ILE A 81 2.71 5.55 -8.44
N GLY A 82 3.04 6.74 -7.94
CA GLY A 82 3.74 7.79 -8.68
C GLY A 82 5.25 7.75 -8.50
N ASN A 83 5.88 8.87 -8.82
CA ASN A 83 7.34 9.00 -8.77
C ASN A 83 7.86 8.94 -7.32
N PRO A 84 9.09 8.41 -7.13
CA PRO A 84 9.79 8.48 -5.86
C PRO A 84 10.13 9.93 -5.50
N TYR A 85 10.25 10.19 -4.22
CA TYR A 85 10.82 11.43 -3.67
C TYR A 85 11.45 11.14 -2.30
N GLN A 86 12.23 12.08 -1.79
CA GLN A 86 12.76 12.02 -0.43
C GLN A 86 11.84 12.81 0.51
N GLY A 87 11.21 12.11 1.45
CA GLY A 87 10.39 12.69 2.51
C GLY A 87 11.07 12.57 3.88
N SER A 88 10.33 12.88 4.95
CA SER A 88 10.86 12.88 6.33
C SER A 88 11.35 11.52 6.81
N PHE A 89 10.85 10.42 6.22
CA PHE A 89 11.26 9.04 6.53
C PHE A 89 12.14 8.43 5.43
N GLY A 90 12.78 9.27 4.61
CA GLY A 90 13.58 8.85 3.46
C GLY A 90 12.75 8.60 2.22
N LEU A 91 13.10 7.55 1.45
CA LEU A 91 12.46 7.21 0.19
C LEU A 91 10.96 6.99 0.38
N ALA A 92 10.15 7.69 -0.42
CA ALA A 92 8.71 7.53 -0.44
C ALA A 92 8.16 7.66 -1.87
N TYR A 93 6.99 7.07 -2.12
CA TYR A 93 6.29 7.15 -3.39
C TYR A 93 4.95 7.85 -3.22
N LYS A 94 4.69 8.83 -4.08
CA LYS A 94 3.40 9.54 -4.12
C LYS A 94 2.28 8.57 -4.49
N LEU A 95 1.15 8.63 -3.78
CA LEU A 95 -0.01 7.81 -4.09
C LEU A 95 -1.16 8.66 -4.62
N TYR A 96 -1.68 8.28 -5.79
CA TYR A 96 -2.84 8.92 -6.42
C TYR A 96 -4.01 7.95 -6.35
N GLY A 97 -5.07 8.33 -5.63
CA GLY A 97 -6.28 7.53 -5.55
C GLY A 97 -7.08 7.56 -6.84
N LEU A 98 -7.62 6.41 -7.24
CA LEU A 98 -8.33 6.19 -8.49
C LEU A 98 -9.81 5.86 -8.30
N ASP A 99 -10.24 5.66 -7.06
CA ASP A 99 -11.63 5.36 -6.69
C ASP A 99 -12.21 6.50 -5.84
N ALA A 100 -13.54 6.64 -5.81
CA ALA A 100 -14.22 7.66 -4.98
C ALA A 100 -13.86 7.55 -3.49
N THR A 101 -13.51 6.35 -3.03
CA THR A 101 -13.12 6.04 -1.65
C THR A 101 -11.70 6.47 -1.30
N ASN A 102 -10.86 6.86 -2.27
CA ASN A 102 -9.48 7.29 -2.04
C ASN A 102 -9.02 8.47 -2.91
N ASN A 103 -9.90 9.13 -3.67
CA ASN A 103 -9.54 10.20 -4.61
C ASN A 103 -8.87 11.44 -3.97
N ASN A 104 -8.88 11.59 -2.63
CA ASN A 104 -8.13 12.63 -1.94
C ASN A 104 -6.73 12.18 -1.49
N ALA A 105 -6.31 10.93 -1.73
CA ALA A 105 -5.03 10.38 -1.25
C ALA A 105 -3.83 11.30 -1.52
N PHE A 106 -3.72 11.86 -2.73
CA PHE A 106 -2.64 12.77 -3.07
C PHE A 106 -2.72 14.09 -2.29
N LYS A 107 -3.93 14.68 -2.19
CA LYS A 107 -4.19 15.90 -1.39
C LYS A 107 -3.94 15.68 0.11
N ARG A 108 -4.10 14.44 0.57
CA ARG A 108 -3.85 13.99 1.96
C ARG A 108 -2.38 13.70 2.25
N PHE A 109 -1.48 13.88 1.27
CA PHE A 109 -0.08 13.47 1.37
C PHE A 109 0.10 11.99 1.74
N VAL A 110 -0.85 11.14 1.33
CA VAL A 110 -0.74 9.69 1.51
C VAL A 110 0.35 9.17 0.57
N VAL A 111 1.34 8.52 1.14
CA VAL A 111 2.52 8.01 0.43
C VAL A 111 2.87 6.60 0.88
N LEU A 112 3.48 5.82 -0.01
CA LEU A 112 4.09 4.54 0.34
C LEU A 112 5.52 4.81 0.80
N HIS A 113 5.83 4.50 2.05
CA HIS A 113 7.15 4.75 2.63
C HIS A 113 7.51 3.67 3.65
N SER A 114 8.75 3.72 4.17
CA SER A 114 9.19 2.85 5.24
C SER A 114 9.25 3.57 6.59
N HIS A 115 9.22 2.80 7.67
CA HIS A 115 9.55 3.25 9.01
C HIS A 115 10.15 2.10 9.83
N GLU A 116 11.08 2.40 10.73
CA GLU A 116 11.78 1.39 11.56
C GLU A 116 10.85 0.60 12.49
N CYS A 117 9.68 1.18 12.82
CA CYS A 117 8.68 0.52 13.66
C CYS A 117 8.00 -0.68 13.00
N VAL A 118 8.15 -0.85 11.68
CA VAL A 118 7.59 -2.00 10.95
C VAL A 118 8.66 -3.09 10.85
N PRO A 119 8.50 -4.23 11.54
CA PRO A 119 9.46 -5.32 11.49
C PRO A 119 9.50 -5.99 10.12
N ASN A 120 10.61 -6.66 9.82
CA ASN A 120 10.79 -7.42 8.58
C ASN A 120 10.02 -8.75 8.55
N ASN A 121 9.75 -9.33 9.72
CA ASN A 121 9.10 -10.63 9.89
C ASN A 121 7.80 -10.47 10.66
N GLU A 122 6.86 -11.41 10.45
CA GLU A 122 5.60 -11.47 11.19
C GLU A 122 5.81 -11.48 12.71
N VAL A 123 4.91 -10.82 13.42
CA VAL A 123 4.93 -10.68 14.89
C VAL A 123 3.62 -11.13 15.53
N ASP A 124 2.77 -11.84 14.78
CA ASP A 124 1.54 -12.45 15.29
C ASP A 124 1.82 -13.27 16.56
N PRO A 125 0.95 -13.20 17.60
CA PRO A 125 -0.37 -12.56 17.66
C PRO A 125 -0.36 -11.04 17.94
N TYR A 126 0.81 -10.40 17.99
CA TYR A 126 0.91 -8.97 18.29
C TYR A 126 0.69 -8.10 17.04
N PRO A 127 0.10 -6.90 17.19
CA PRO A 127 0.03 -5.92 16.11
C PRO A 127 1.39 -5.23 15.91
N ILE A 128 1.66 -4.75 14.70
CA ILE A 128 2.73 -3.75 14.45
C ILE A 128 2.24 -2.33 14.74
N CYS A 129 3.16 -1.35 14.68
CA CYS A 129 2.83 0.08 14.77
C CYS A 129 1.74 0.53 13.77
N GLN A 130 1.13 1.67 14.07
CA GLN A 130 0.13 2.33 13.21
C GLN A 130 0.72 3.61 12.61
N SER A 131 0.21 3.99 11.44
CA SER A 131 0.55 5.24 10.74
C SER A 131 -0.58 6.27 10.89
N ASP A 132 -0.45 7.42 10.24
CA ASP A 132 -1.52 8.42 10.07
C ASP A 132 -2.21 8.30 8.69
N GLY A 133 -2.27 7.08 8.15
CA GLY A 133 -3.04 6.75 6.94
C GLY A 133 -2.20 6.24 5.77
N CYS A 134 -0.89 6.51 5.79
CA CYS A 134 0.07 6.00 4.82
C CYS A 134 0.25 4.47 4.95
N PRO A 135 0.33 3.72 3.84
CA PRO A 135 0.87 2.38 3.87
C PRO A 135 2.36 2.45 4.20
N THR A 136 2.71 2.08 5.43
CA THR A 136 4.09 2.12 5.94
C THR A 136 4.63 0.71 6.06
N VAL A 137 5.78 0.41 5.45
CA VAL A 137 6.39 -0.92 5.42
C VAL A 137 7.77 -0.92 6.09
N SER A 138 8.42 -2.08 6.19
CA SER A 138 9.83 -2.11 6.63
C SER A 138 10.77 -1.54 5.56
N ALA A 139 11.94 -1.05 5.96
CA ALA A 139 12.93 -0.51 5.03
C ALA A 139 13.36 -1.55 3.98
N ASP A 140 13.54 -2.81 4.36
CA ASP A 140 13.96 -3.86 3.43
C ASP A 140 12.84 -4.27 2.47
N PHE A 141 11.58 -4.25 2.93
CA PHE A 141 10.46 -4.47 2.03
C PHE A 141 10.31 -3.32 1.05
N LEU A 142 10.46 -2.06 1.48
CA LEU A 142 10.45 -0.92 0.56
C LEU A 142 11.56 -1.00 -0.50
N LYS A 143 12.77 -1.45 -0.15
CA LYS A 143 13.85 -1.68 -1.12
C LYS A 143 13.45 -2.72 -2.18
N LYS A 144 12.73 -3.78 -1.80
CA LYS A 144 12.19 -4.77 -2.76
C LYS A 144 11.15 -4.13 -3.70
N LEU A 145 10.23 -3.32 -3.16
CA LEU A 145 9.24 -2.59 -3.93
C LEU A 145 9.91 -1.61 -4.91
N ALA A 146 10.90 -0.85 -4.44
CA ALA A 146 11.64 0.13 -5.24
C ALA A 146 12.30 -0.50 -6.48
N LYS A 147 12.97 -1.66 -6.30
CA LYS A 147 13.58 -2.40 -7.43
C LYS A 147 12.59 -2.73 -8.55
N ILE A 148 11.31 -2.89 -8.22
CA ILE A 148 10.24 -3.21 -9.18
C ILE A 148 9.65 -1.91 -9.74
N LEU A 149 9.34 -0.95 -8.86
CA LEU A 149 8.76 0.34 -9.24
C LEU A 149 9.67 1.11 -10.19
N ASP A 150 10.95 1.24 -9.87
CA ASP A 150 11.91 2.05 -10.61
C ASP A 150 12.29 1.45 -11.96
N LYS A 151 12.11 0.12 -12.12
CA LYS A 151 12.36 -0.58 -13.39
C LYS A 151 11.11 -0.72 -14.26
N SER A 152 9.94 -0.35 -13.74
CA SER A 152 8.69 -0.54 -14.46
C SER A 152 8.52 0.56 -15.52
N PRO A 153 8.32 0.22 -16.81
CA PRO A 153 8.13 1.20 -17.87
C PRO A 153 6.75 1.90 -17.80
N LYS A 154 5.83 1.36 -17.01
CA LYS A 154 4.48 1.90 -16.77
C LYS A 154 4.22 1.99 -15.27
N PRO A 155 3.35 2.91 -14.80
CA PRO A 155 3.03 2.97 -13.38
C PRO A 155 2.40 1.66 -12.90
N ILE A 156 2.77 1.24 -11.69
CA ILE A 156 2.24 0.05 -11.03
C ILE A 156 1.03 0.44 -10.20
N LEU A 157 -0.02 -0.39 -10.28
CA LEU A 157 -1.20 -0.24 -9.44
C LEU A 157 -0.99 -0.90 -8.10
N MET A 158 -1.52 -0.25 -7.06
CA MET A 158 -1.69 -0.82 -5.74
C MET A 158 -3.18 -0.82 -5.38
N GLN A 159 -3.70 -1.92 -4.86
CA GLN A 159 -5.08 -1.98 -4.40
C GLN A 159 -5.13 -2.31 -2.91
N VAL A 160 -5.71 -1.39 -2.13
CA VAL A 160 -6.03 -1.61 -0.71
C VAL A 160 -7.47 -2.06 -0.62
N TYR A 161 -7.73 -3.18 0.04
CA TYR A 161 -9.07 -3.70 0.18
C TYR A 161 -9.29 -4.38 1.52
N GLU A 162 -10.55 -4.54 1.87
CA GLU A 162 -11.02 -5.49 2.87
C GLU A 162 -11.95 -6.46 2.14
#